data_AF-A0A0F9IMR4-F1
#
_entry.id   AF-A0A0F9IMR4-F1
#
_cell.length_a   1.000
_cell.length_b   1.000
_cell.length_c   1.000
_cell.angle_alpha   90.00
_cell.angle_beta   90.00
_cell.angle_gamma   90.00
#
_symmetry.space_group_name_H-M   'P 1'
#
loop_
_entity.id
_entity.type
_entity.pdbx_description
1 polymer ?
#
loop_
_entity_poly.entity_id
_entity_poly.type
_entity_poly.pdbx_seq_one_letter_code
_entity_poly.pdbx_strand_id
1 'polypeptide(L)' 'QGLRSYLRSLADRPLAASLFIGPEGGFAEDEVRLAREAGCIPISLGSRILRSETAGIVTAALVMHELGEMGG' A
#
# COMPACT_ATOMS: atom_id res chain seq x y z
N GLN A 1 -3.97 -9.53 2.58
CA GLN A 1 -2.69 -9.56 3.34
C GLN A 1 -2.36 -8.17 3.87
N GLY A 2 -1.61 -8.05 4.97
CA GLY A 2 -1.19 -6.75 5.50
C GLY A 2 0.08 -6.22 4.83
N LEU A 3 0.22 -4.90 4.73
CA LEU A 3 1.37 -4.22 4.10
C LEU A 3 2.73 -4.71 4.64
N ARG A 4 2.91 -4.73 5.96
CA ARG A 4 4.18 -5.14 6.59
C ARG A 4 4.56 -6.58 6.25
N SER A 5 3.59 -7.48 6.33
CA SER A 5 3.80 -8.90 5.99
C SER A 5 4.18 -9.07 4.53
N TYR A 6 3.59 -8.26 3.63
CA TYR A 6 3.91 -8.29 2.21
C TYR A 6 5.33 -7.78 1.95
N LEU A 7 5.70 -6.60 2.45
CA LEU A 7 7.04 -6.04 2.24
C LEU A 7 8.15 -6.95 2.75
N ARG A 8 7.96 -7.58 3.92
CA ARG A 8 8.91 -8.53 4.50
C ARG A 8 9.00 -9.86 3.74
N SER A 9 8.02 -10.18 2.91
CA SER A 9 8.01 -11.40 2.09
C SER A 9 8.72 -11.22 0.74
N LEU A 10 9.05 -9.99 0.37
CA LEU A 10 9.79 -9.71 -0.86
C LEU A 10 11.23 -10.22 -0.73
N ALA A 11 11.70 -10.96 -1.73
CA ALA A 11 13.07 -11.48 -1.77
C ALA A 11 14.10 -10.34 -1.88
N ASP A 12 13.78 -9.34 -2.68
CA ASP A 12 14.60 -8.16 -2.92
C ASP A 12 13.88 -6.88 -2.48
N ARG A 13 14.66 -5.87 -2.09
CA ARG A 13 14.10 -4.56 -1.75
C ARG A 13 13.71 -3.81 -3.03
N PRO A 14 12.47 -3.30 -3.13
CA PRO A 14 12.07 -2.51 -4.28
C PRO A 14 12.83 -1.18 -4.32
N LEU A 15 13.22 -0.74 -5.52
CA LEU A 15 13.84 0.58 -5.74
C LEU A 15 12.81 1.72 -5.75
N ALA A 16 11.53 1.39 -5.95
CA ALA A 16 10.43 2.34 -5.98
C ALA A 16 9.11 1.64 -5.60
N ALA A 17 8.16 2.42 -5.08
CA ALA A 17 6.80 1.97 -4.80
C ALA A 17 5.78 2.99 -5.32
N SER A 18 4.73 2.50 -5.99
CA SER A 18 3.58 3.31 -6.39
C SER A 18 2.40 2.95 -5.49
N LEU A 19 1.79 3.97 -4.88
CA LEU A 19 0.70 3.80 -3.92
C LEU A 19 -0.59 4.35 -4.52
N PHE A 20 -1.62 3.50 -4.59
CA PHE A 20 -2.95 3.87 -5.05
C PHE A 20 -3.87 3.97 -3.85
N ILE A 21 -4.33 5.19 -3.55
CA ILE A 21 -5.21 5.47 -2.42
C ILE A 21 -6.52 6.00 -3.01
N GLY A 22 -7.60 5.23 -2.83
CA GLY A 22 -8.91 5.59 -3.34
C GLY A 22 -9.59 6.67 -2.51
N PRO A 23 -10.67 7.29 -3.04
CA PRO A 23 -11.54 8.17 -2.27
C PRO A 23 -12.34 7.39 -1.22
N GLU A 24 -13.17 8.07 -0.43
CA GLU A 24 -13.99 7.48 0.63
C GLU A 24 -14.94 6.38 0.13
N GLY A 25 -15.37 6.47 -1.14
CA GLY A 25 -16.19 5.46 -1.81
C GLY A 25 -15.42 4.24 -2.31
N GLY A 26 -14.10 4.22 -2.19
CA GLY A 26 -13.23 3.19 -2.73
C GLY A 26 -13.07 3.26 -4.25
N PHE A 27 -12.59 2.17 -4.83
CA PHE A 27 -12.46 1.97 -6.27
C PHE A 27 -13.63 1.14 -6.79
N ALA A 28 -14.06 1.39 -8.02
CA ALA A 28 -15.01 0.52 -8.71
C ALA A 28 -14.39 -0.86 -9.00
N GLU A 29 -15.23 -1.88 -9.13
CA GLU A 29 -14.75 -3.25 -9.38
C GLU A 29 -13.87 -3.35 -10.64
N ASP A 30 -14.23 -2.62 -11.69
CA ASP A 30 -13.46 -2.57 -12.94
C ASP A 30 -12.09 -1.91 -12.76
N GLU A 31 -11.99 -0.86 -11.93
CA GLU A 31 -10.71 -0.20 -11.61
C GLU A 31 -9.81 -1.13 -10.81
N VAL A 32 -10.37 -1.86 -9.84
CA VAL A 32 -9.63 -2.87 -9.06
C VAL A 32 -9.15 -4.01 -9.97
N ARG A 33 -9.98 -4.46 -10.91
CA ARG A 33 -9.61 -5.48 -11.88
C ARG A 33 -8.44 -5.00 -12.76
N LEU A 34 -8.55 -3.80 -13.34
CA LEU A 34 -7.50 -3.21 -14.17
C LEU A 34 -6.19 -3.03 -13.38
N ALA A 35 -6.27 -2.55 -12.15
CA ALA A 35 -5.10 -2.39 -11.30
C ALA A 35 -4.39 -3.74 -11.04
N ARG A 36 -5.15 -4.80 -10.77
CA ARG A 36 -4.58 -6.16 -10.59
C ARG A 36 -3.94 -6.68 -11.87
N GLU A 37 -4.57 -6.47 -13.03
CA GLU A 37 -4.01 -6.83 -14.33
C GLU A 37 -2.71 -6.07 -14.62
N ALA A 38 -2.60 -4.82 -14.16
CA ALA A 38 -1.38 -4.01 -14.21
C ALA A 38 -0.33 -4.37 -13.14
N GLY A 39 -0.59 -5.39 -12.30
CA GLY A 39 0.34 -5.86 -11.27
C GLY A 39 0.22 -5.15 -9.91
N CYS A 40 -0.80 -4.33 -9.69
CA CYS A 40 -1.06 -3.74 -8.38
C CYS A 40 -1.49 -4.82 -7.38
N ILE A 41 -0.88 -4.81 -6.20
CA ILE A 41 -1.15 -5.77 -5.14
C ILE A 41 -2.05 -5.13 -4.08
N PRO A 42 -3.29 -5.63 -3.86
CA PRO A 42 -4.15 -5.11 -2.81
C PRO A 42 -3.62 -5.48 -1.42
N ILE A 43 -3.47 -4.48 -0.57
CA ILE A 43 -2.91 -4.59 0.79
C ILE A 43 -3.87 -3.99 1.81
N SER A 44 -3.84 -4.48 3.05
CA SER A 44 -4.54 -3.87 4.18
C SER A 44 -3.58 -3.14 5.12
N LEU A 45 -4.10 -2.09 5.79
CA LEU A 45 -3.40 -1.29 6.81
C LEU A 45 -3.83 -1.65 8.25
N GLY A 46 -4.43 -2.83 8.44
CA GLY A 46 -4.99 -3.30 9.70
C GLY A 46 -6.51 -3.34 9.70
N SER A 47 -7.11 -3.40 10.88
CA SER A 47 -8.56 -3.58 11.08
C SER A 47 -9.38 -2.29 11.09
N ARG A 48 -8.73 -1.13 11.19
CA ARG A 48 -9.43 0.17 11.23
C ARG A 48 -9.59 0.71 9.83
N ILE A 49 -10.78 1.23 9.52
CA ILE A 49 -11.00 2.04 8.32
C ILE A 49 -10.34 3.40 8.56
N LEU A 50 -9.33 3.71 7.75
CA LEU A 50 -8.67 5.01 7.75
C LEU A 50 -9.36 5.92 6.73
N ARG A 51 -9.40 7.23 7.02
CA ARG A 51 -9.76 8.22 5.99
C ARG A 51 -8.71 8.23 4.88
N SER A 52 -9.11 8.60 3.67
CA SER A 52 -8.28 8.58 2.46
C SER A 52 -6.94 9.30 2.66
N GLU A 53 -6.98 10.52 3.22
CA GLU A 53 -5.79 11.34 3.52
C GLU A 53 -4.85 10.64 4.53
N THR A 54 -5.42 10.02 5.57
CA THR A 54 -4.66 9.29 6.59
C THR A 54 -4.07 8.00 6.02
N ALA A 55 -4.82 7.27 5.20
CA ALA A 55 -4.36 6.04 4.56
C ALA A 55 -3.13 6.29 3.70
N GLY A 56 -3.11 7.40 2.93
CA GLY A 56 -1.95 7.78 2.12
C GLY A 56 -0.69 8.03 2.96
N ILE A 57 -0.78 8.90 3.97
CA ILE A 57 0.36 9.23 4.85
C ILE A 57 0.87 7.99 5.59
N VAL A 58 -0.05 7.19 6.17
CA VAL A 58 0.31 5.98 6.92
C VAL A 58 0.97 4.94 6.00
N THR A 59 0.46 4.75 4.78
CA THR A 59 1.04 3.78 3.84
C THR A 59 2.44 4.20 3.44
N ALA A 60 2.64 5.46 3.05
CA ALA A 60 3.96 5.98 2.68
C ALA A 60 4.96 5.84 3.84
N ALA A 61 4.57 6.23 5.06
CA ALA A 61 5.41 6.09 6.24
C ALA A 61 5.77 4.62 6.51
N LEU A 62 4.81 3.70 6.44
CA LEU A 62 5.09 2.27 6.66
C LEU A 62 6.01 1.67 5.60
N VAL A 63 5.87 2.08 4.33
CA VAL A 63 6.77 1.65 3.25
C VAL A 63 8.20 2.13 3.54
N MET A 64 8.39 3.44 3.76
CA MET A 64 9.71 4.00 4.06
C MET A 64 10.32 3.37 5.32
N HIS A 65 9.50 3.06 6.34
CA HIS A 65 9.96 2.42 7.58
C HIS A 65 10.50 1.02 7.32
N GLU A 66 9.70 0.16 6.67
CA GLU A 66 10.06 -1.25 6.46
C GLU A 66 11.18 -1.40 5.42
N LEU A 67 11.37 -0.41 4.53
CA LEU A 67 12.50 -0.36 3.60
C LEU A 67 13.78 0.26 4.20
N GLY A 68 13.70 0.83 5.40
CA GLY A 68 14.83 1.47 6.08
C GLY A 68 15.25 2.81 5.49
N GLU A 69 14.30 3.54 4.89
CA GLU A 69 14.51 4.86 4.28
C GLU A 69 14.25 6.00 5.26
N MET A 70 13.59 5.72 6.39
CA MET A 70 13.47 6.69 7.48
C MET A 70 14.72 6.66 8.35
N GLY A 71 15.34 7.84 8.51
CA GLY A 71 16.59 8.00 9.25
C GLY A 71 16.47 7.59 10.73
N GLY A 72 17.44 6.81 11.18
CA GLY A 72 17.66 6.36 12.56
C GLY A 72 19.05 5.75 12.69
#